data_AF-G4NQW5-F1
#
_entry.id   AF-G4NQW5-F1
#
_cell.length_a   1.000
_cell.length_b   1.000
_cell.length_c   1.000
_cell.angle_alpha   90.00
_cell.angle_beta   90.00
_cell.angle_gamma   90.00
#
_symmetry.space_group_name_H-M   'P 1'
#
loop_
_entity.id
_entity.type
_entity.pdbx_description
1 polymer ?
#
loop_
_entity_poly.entity_id
_entity_poly.type
_entity_poly.pdbx_seq_one_letter_code
_entity_poly.pdbx_strand_id
1 'polypeptide(L)'
;MLDSLEPPEKKYERPSISELLEKIENHQKRLTGLLKYYSLFFRGMYEFDQKEYVEAIHYYREALHKAEHLKGKQANRIIGVIHHNLGLVSTRGGNLTDAEYFFRRALEMKDHMNTANSIRTLYMMANVLYQSSKLDEAHLFYEKALKLALHCNEEEYKAKLTIIYSIYEEYNEKEVERSLKYLEKKRLWSEYAELTEKIGDFHFETGNLPKEGIS
;
A
#
# COMPACT_ATOMS: atom_id res chain seq x y z
N MET A 1 -47.68 -62.56 -21.89
CA MET A 1 -46.68 -61.67 -22.52
C MET A 1 -46.73 -60.35 -21.76
N LEU A 2 -45.94 -60.24 -20.71
CA LEU A 2 -45.64 -58.98 -20.05
C LEU A 2 -44.13 -58.85 -20.19
N ASP A 3 -43.70 -58.23 -21.29
CA ASP A 3 -42.30 -57.86 -21.48
C ASP A 3 -41.94 -56.89 -20.37
N SER A 4 -40.98 -57.31 -19.54
CA SER A 4 -40.37 -56.50 -18.49
C SER A 4 -39.66 -55.33 -19.17
N LEU A 5 -40.30 -54.16 -19.21
CA LEU A 5 -39.64 -52.91 -19.52
C LEU A 5 -38.80 -52.51 -18.31
N GLU A 6 -37.56 -53.01 -18.27
CA GLU A 6 -36.53 -52.43 -17.42
C GLU A 6 -36.27 -50.98 -17.89
N PRO A 7 -36.41 -49.97 -17.02
CA PRO A 7 -36.08 -48.60 -17.40
C PRO A 7 -34.59 -48.55 -17.74
N PRO A 8 -34.17 -47.83 -18.80
CA PRO A 8 -32.77 -47.74 -19.14
C PRO A 8 -32.01 -47.15 -17.95
N GLU A 9 -31.10 -47.93 -17.36
CA GLU A 9 -30.11 -47.44 -16.41
C GLU A 9 -29.22 -46.42 -17.12
N LYS A 10 -29.71 -45.20 -17.30
CA LYS A 10 -28.83 -44.05 -17.52
C LYS A 10 -28.02 -43.93 -16.25
N LYS A 11 -26.80 -44.46 -16.26
CA LYS A 11 -25.75 -44.11 -15.31
C LYS A 11 -25.54 -42.60 -15.40
N TYR A 12 -26.30 -41.85 -14.61
CA TYR A 12 -25.99 -40.47 -14.32
C TYR A 12 -24.75 -40.50 -13.43
N GLU A 13 -23.57 -40.54 -14.06
CA GLU A 13 -22.33 -40.29 -13.34
C GLU A 13 -22.43 -38.89 -12.75
N ARG A 14 -22.45 -38.82 -11.42
CA ARG A 14 -22.50 -37.54 -10.72
C ARG A 14 -21.21 -36.80 -11.06
N PRO A 15 -21.28 -35.56 -11.55
CA PRO A 15 -20.09 -34.80 -11.88
C PRO A 15 -19.20 -34.67 -10.63
N SER A 16 -17.90 -34.79 -10.84
CA SER A 16 -16.93 -34.66 -9.75
C SER A 16 -16.93 -33.23 -9.19
N ILE A 17 -16.46 -33.06 -7.95
CA ILE A 17 -16.30 -31.72 -7.36
C ILE A 17 -15.43 -30.83 -8.26
N SER A 18 -14.39 -31.38 -8.89
CA SER A 18 -13.53 -30.65 -9.83
C SER A 18 -14.30 -30.16 -11.05
N GLU A 19 -15.15 -30.99 -11.65
CA GLU A 19 -15.97 -30.60 -12.82
C GLU A 19 -17.02 -29.55 -12.46
N LEU A 20 -17.61 -29.65 -11.28
CA LEU A 20 -18.55 -28.64 -10.79
C LEU A 20 -17.84 -27.31 -10.53
N LEU A 21 -16.66 -27.33 -9.91
CA LEU A 21 -15.83 -26.15 -9.69
C LEU A 21 -15.43 -25.50 -11.02
N GLU A 22 -14.96 -26.28 -11.99
CA GLU A 22 -14.58 -25.77 -13.30
C GLU A 22 -15.78 -25.12 -14.01
N LYS A 23 -16.98 -25.73 -13.94
CA LYS A 23 -18.20 -25.13 -14.50
C LYS A 23 -18.56 -23.81 -13.83
N ILE A 24 -18.46 -23.71 -12.51
CA ILE A 24 -18.74 -22.48 -11.76
C ILE A 24 -17.70 -21.40 -12.12
N GLU A 25 -16.41 -21.73 -12.09
CA GLU A 25 -15.33 -20.80 -12.42
C GLU A 25 -15.43 -20.29 -13.87
N ASN A 26 -15.76 -21.18 -14.82
CA ASN A 26 -15.92 -20.82 -16.22
C ASN A 26 -17.16 -19.96 -16.47
N HIS A 27 -18.24 -20.16 -15.72
CA HIS A 27 -19.44 -19.33 -15.83
C HIS A 27 -19.25 -17.95 -15.19
N GLN A 28 -18.40 -17.84 -14.18
CA GLN A 28 -18.19 -16.61 -13.40
C GLN A 28 -16.75 -16.08 -13.46
N LYS A 29 -16.07 -16.20 -14.62
CA LYS A 29 -14.63 -15.86 -14.79
C LYS A 29 -14.21 -14.54 -14.17
N ARG A 30 -15.03 -13.48 -14.31
CA ARG A 30 -14.74 -12.17 -13.71
C ARG A 30 -14.74 -12.21 -12.18
N LEU A 31 -15.75 -12.83 -11.57
CA LEU A 31 -15.87 -12.96 -10.11
C LEU A 31 -14.76 -13.85 -9.57
N THR A 32 -14.50 -14.98 -10.22
CA THR A 32 -13.40 -15.89 -9.87
C THR A 32 -12.04 -15.17 -9.93
N GLY A 33 -11.80 -14.37 -10.96
CA GLY A 33 -10.58 -13.56 -11.07
C GLY A 33 -10.44 -12.55 -9.94
N LEU A 34 -11.52 -11.86 -9.57
CA LEU A 34 -11.53 -10.89 -8.48
C LEU A 34 -11.32 -11.54 -7.10
N LEU A 35 -11.94 -12.71 -6.86
CA LEU A 35 -11.73 -13.49 -5.63
C LEU A 35 -10.29 -13.99 -5.52
N LYS A 36 -9.72 -14.51 -6.61
CA LYS A 36 -8.31 -14.92 -6.67
C LYS A 36 -7.38 -13.74 -6.38
N TYR A 37 -7.65 -12.56 -6.96
CA TYR A 37 -6.95 -11.32 -6.64
C TYR A 37 -7.01 -11.00 -5.14
N TYR A 38 -8.20 -10.93 -4.54
CA TYR A 38 -8.34 -10.55 -3.13
C TYR A 38 -7.66 -11.55 -2.20
N SER A 39 -7.78 -12.85 -2.49
CA SER A 39 -7.11 -13.89 -1.71
C SER A 39 -5.59 -13.71 -1.70
N LEU A 40 -4.98 -13.50 -2.87
CA LEU A 40 -3.54 -13.26 -2.99
C LEU A 40 -3.13 -11.93 -2.35
N PHE A 41 -3.92 -10.88 -2.55
CA PHE A 41 -3.64 -9.56 -1.99
C PHE A 41 -3.65 -9.57 -0.46
N PHE A 42 -4.66 -10.17 0.17
CA PHE A 42 -4.72 -10.28 1.62
C PHE A 42 -3.65 -11.23 2.18
N ARG A 43 -3.27 -12.26 1.43
CA ARG A 43 -2.11 -13.08 1.80
C ARG A 43 -0.82 -12.26 1.80
N GLY A 44 -0.60 -11.43 0.79
CA GLY A 44 0.53 -10.49 0.75
C GLY A 44 0.53 -9.49 1.91
N MET A 45 -0.63 -8.97 2.30
CA MET A 45 -0.77 -8.13 3.50
C MET A 45 -0.37 -8.87 4.77
N TYR A 46 -0.86 -10.11 4.92
CA TYR A 46 -0.53 -10.93 6.08
C TYR A 46 0.98 -11.19 6.19
N GLU A 47 1.64 -11.59 5.09
CA GLU A 47 3.09 -11.82 5.11
C GLU A 47 3.88 -10.54 5.39
N PHE A 48 3.40 -9.39 4.89
CA PHE A 48 4.00 -8.10 5.19
C PHE A 48 3.91 -7.76 6.69
N ASP A 49 2.77 -8.02 7.31
CA ASP A 49 2.59 -7.83 8.76
C ASP A 49 3.49 -8.78 9.58
N GLN A 50 3.79 -9.98 9.05
CA GLN A 50 4.77 -10.90 9.64
C GLN A 50 6.23 -10.50 9.38
N LYS A 51 6.48 -9.42 8.63
CA LYS A 51 7.81 -8.98 8.17
C LYS A 51 8.48 -9.94 7.19
N GLU A 52 7.71 -10.84 6.59
CA GLU A 52 8.17 -11.76 5.54
C GLU A 52 8.11 -11.07 4.18
N TYR A 53 9.03 -10.12 3.95
CA TYR A 53 8.97 -9.20 2.81
C TYR A 53 9.08 -9.90 1.45
N VAL A 54 9.84 -10.99 1.35
CA VAL A 54 9.99 -11.75 0.10
C VAL A 54 8.66 -12.42 -0.28
N GLU A 55 8.00 -13.07 0.67
CA GLU A 55 6.70 -13.70 0.47
C GLU A 55 5.61 -12.67 0.19
N ALA A 56 5.62 -11.53 0.90
CA ALA A 56 4.71 -10.42 0.63
C ALA A 56 4.83 -9.93 -0.83
N ILE A 57 6.05 -9.72 -1.32
CA ILE A 57 6.30 -9.33 -2.72
C ILE A 57 5.80 -10.41 -3.69
N HIS A 58 6.06 -11.69 -3.40
CA HIS A 58 5.58 -12.80 -4.22
C HIS A 58 4.06 -12.77 -4.38
N TYR A 59 3.32 -12.72 -3.27
CA TYR A 59 1.86 -12.70 -3.30
C TYR A 59 1.29 -11.43 -3.94
N TYR A 60 1.90 -10.25 -3.71
CA TYR A 60 1.47 -9.03 -4.39
C TYR A 60 1.71 -9.08 -5.90
N ARG A 61 2.80 -9.68 -6.38
CA ARG A 61 3.03 -9.88 -7.82
C ARG A 61 2.03 -10.85 -8.44
N GLU A 62 1.70 -11.94 -7.76
CA GLU A 62 0.63 -12.86 -8.19
C GLU A 62 -0.74 -12.14 -8.22
N ALA A 63 -1.04 -11.33 -7.20
CA ALA A 63 -2.25 -10.52 -7.18
C ALA A 63 -2.29 -9.52 -8.34
N LEU A 64 -1.15 -8.89 -8.67
CA LEU A 64 -1.03 -7.98 -9.81
C LEU A 64 -1.35 -8.68 -11.12
N HIS A 65 -0.76 -9.86 -11.34
CA HIS A 65 -1.02 -10.66 -12.53
C HIS A 65 -2.51 -11.03 -12.67
N LYS A 66 -3.22 -11.35 -11.58
CA LYS A 66 -4.68 -11.56 -11.62
C LYS A 66 -5.44 -10.26 -11.93
N ALA A 67 -4.99 -9.13 -11.38
CA ALA A 67 -5.62 -7.84 -11.58
C ALA A 67 -5.48 -7.31 -13.02
N GLU A 68 -4.38 -7.60 -13.71
CA GLU A 68 -4.14 -7.21 -15.11
C GLU A 68 -5.15 -7.83 -16.09
N HIS A 69 -5.73 -8.97 -15.75
CA HIS A 69 -6.80 -9.60 -16.52
C HIS A 69 -8.20 -9.00 -16.26
N LEU A 70 -8.33 -8.12 -15.25
CA LEU A 70 -9.57 -7.39 -14.99
C LEU A 70 -9.69 -6.18 -15.93
N LYS A 71 -10.91 -5.65 -16.10
CA LYS A 71 -11.18 -4.52 -17.01
C LYS A 71 -11.92 -3.39 -16.30
N GLY A 72 -11.69 -2.17 -16.77
CA GLY A 72 -12.38 -0.95 -16.34
C GLY A 72 -11.72 -0.24 -15.16
N LYS A 73 -12.35 0.85 -14.69
CA LYS A 73 -11.82 1.74 -13.64
C LYS A 73 -11.46 1.01 -12.33
N GLN A 74 -12.22 -0.03 -11.99
CA GLN A 74 -11.95 -0.84 -10.81
C GLN A 74 -10.61 -1.57 -10.92
N ALA A 75 -10.24 -2.06 -12.10
CA ALA A 75 -8.95 -2.72 -12.33
C ALA A 75 -7.79 -1.75 -12.14
N ASN A 76 -7.87 -0.55 -12.72
CA ASN A 76 -6.85 0.51 -12.55
C ASN A 76 -6.65 0.87 -11.07
N ARG A 77 -7.74 1.02 -10.31
CA ARG A 77 -7.67 1.29 -8.87
C ARG A 77 -6.99 0.14 -8.11
N ILE A 78 -7.38 -1.10 -8.41
CA ILE A 78 -6.77 -2.29 -7.81
C ILE A 78 -5.26 -2.33 -8.09
N ILE A 79 -4.86 -2.18 -9.36
CA ILE A 79 -3.46 -2.19 -9.79
C ILE A 79 -2.67 -1.10 -9.06
N GLY A 80 -3.22 0.12 -8.94
CA GLY A 80 -2.60 1.21 -8.19
C GLY A 80 -2.39 0.88 -6.71
N VAL A 81 -3.37 0.23 -6.06
CA VAL A 81 -3.25 -0.23 -4.67
C VAL A 81 -2.17 -1.32 -4.53
N ILE A 82 -2.08 -2.26 -5.46
CA ILE A 82 -1.05 -3.31 -5.41
C ILE A 82 0.35 -2.69 -5.55
N HIS A 83 0.55 -1.81 -6.54
CA HIS A 83 1.81 -1.10 -6.70
C HIS A 83 2.18 -0.29 -5.45
N HIS A 84 1.21 0.38 -4.83
CA HIS A 84 1.46 1.08 -3.57
C HIS A 84 1.98 0.14 -2.47
N ASN A 85 1.38 -1.05 -2.30
CA ASN A 85 1.83 -2.00 -1.29
C ASN A 85 3.18 -2.63 -1.62
N LEU A 86 3.47 -2.92 -2.90
CA LEU A 86 4.81 -3.32 -3.33
C LEU A 86 5.85 -2.25 -3.00
N GLY A 87 5.49 -0.97 -3.16
CA GLY A 87 6.32 0.16 -2.75
C GLY A 87 6.60 0.16 -1.25
N LEU A 88 5.57 0.00 -0.41
CA LEU A 88 5.69 -0.09 1.05
C LEU A 88 6.61 -1.23 1.50
N VAL A 89 6.40 -2.44 0.96
CA VAL A 89 7.24 -3.60 1.29
C VAL A 89 8.68 -3.35 0.89
N SER A 90 8.91 -2.78 -0.30
CA SER A 90 10.26 -2.46 -0.78
C SER A 90 10.95 -1.42 0.10
N THR A 91 10.22 -0.39 0.58
CA THR A 91 10.74 0.59 1.55
C THR A 91 11.16 -0.10 2.85
N ARG A 92 10.32 -0.97 3.41
CA ARG A 92 10.63 -1.69 4.66
C ARG A 92 11.74 -2.72 4.50
N GLY A 93 11.89 -3.29 3.30
CA GLY A 93 13.03 -4.14 2.93
C GLY A 93 14.31 -3.38 2.59
N GLY A 94 14.32 -2.04 2.67
CA GLY A 94 15.49 -1.21 2.40
C GLY A 94 15.81 -0.96 0.93
N ASN A 95 14.97 -1.44 0.00
CA ASN A 95 15.15 -1.23 -1.43
C ASN A 95 14.38 0.01 -1.90
N LEU A 96 15.01 1.18 -1.77
CA LEU A 96 14.42 2.47 -2.13
C LEU A 96 14.20 2.62 -3.64
N THR A 97 15.04 2.00 -4.49
CA THR A 97 14.89 2.06 -5.94
C THR A 97 13.62 1.34 -6.40
N ASP A 98 13.37 0.13 -5.89
CA ASP A 98 12.14 -0.60 -6.20
C ASP A 98 10.92 0.10 -5.60
N ALA A 99 11.05 0.66 -4.40
CA ALA A 99 9.98 1.44 -3.77
C ALA A 99 9.57 2.63 -4.64
N GLU A 100 10.54 3.40 -5.13
CA GLU A 100 10.32 4.52 -6.03
C GLU A 100 9.61 4.08 -7.32
N TYR A 101 10.11 3.00 -7.95
CA TYR A 101 9.48 2.44 -9.14
C TYR A 101 8.00 2.12 -8.90
N PHE A 102 7.69 1.39 -7.84
CA PHE A 102 6.33 0.98 -7.56
C PHE A 102 5.42 2.15 -7.17
N PHE A 103 5.90 3.13 -6.41
CA PHE A 103 5.11 4.33 -6.13
C PHE A 103 4.82 5.15 -7.38
N ARG A 104 5.78 5.31 -8.31
CA ARG A 104 5.52 5.94 -9.61
C ARG A 104 4.43 5.21 -10.38
N ARG A 105 4.52 3.88 -10.48
CA ARG A 105 3.48 3.05 -11.13
C ARG A 105 2.11 3.21 -10.49
N ALA A 106 2.03 3.31 -9.17
CA ALA A 106 0.77 3.58 -8.48
C ALA A 106 0.19 4.96 -8.82
N LEU A 107 1.03 6.00 -8.87
CA LEU A 107 0.62 7.38 -9.18
C LEU A 107 0.25 7.58 -10.67
N GLU A 108 0.74 6.72 -11.58
CA GLU A 108 0.30 6.71 -12.98
C GLU A 108 -1.15 6.22 -13.16
N MET A 109 -1.68 5.46 -12.19
CA MET A 109 -3.04 4.93 -12.24
C MET A 109 -4.05 6.02 -11.89
N LYS A 110 -4.68 6.63 -12.90
CA LYS A 110 -5.65 7.74 -12.74
C LYS A 110 -6.75 7.45 -11.71
N ASP A 111 -7.31 6.24 -11.74
CA ASP A 111 -8.39 5.85 -10.82
C ASP A 111 -7.91 5.63 -9.37
N HIS A 112 -6.61 5.41 -9.15
CA HIS A 112 -5.99 5.42 -7.81
C HIS A 112 -5.73 6.86 -7.34
N MET A 113 -5.22 7.71 -8.24
CA MET A 113 -4.96 9.13 -7.97
C MET A 113 -6.20 9.90 -7.52
N ASN A 114 -7.38 9.51 -8.00
CA ASN A 114 -8.67 10.13 -7.64
C ASN A 114 -9.25 9.61 -6.31
N THR A 115 -8.46 8.96 -5.46
CA THR A 115 -8.89 8.45 -4.14
C THR A 115 -8.07 9.07 -3.02
N ALA A 116 -8.57 9.03 -1.78
CA ALA A 116 -7.82 9.49 -0.61
C ALA A 116 -6.46 8.78 -0.42
N ASN A 117 -6.32 7.56 -0.97
CA ASN A 117 -5.05 6.80 -0.93
C ASN A 117 -3.92 7.45 -1.75
N SER A 118 -4.23 8.40 -2.63
CA SER A 118 -3.23 9.11 -3.41
C SER A 118 -2.36 10.00 -2.53
N ILE A 119 -2.90 10.63 -1.48
CA ILE A 119 -2.14 11.41 -0.49
C ILE A 119 -1.08 10.53 0.16
N ARG A 120 -1.48 9.33 0.61
CA ARG A 120 -0.54 8.34 1.18
C ARG A 120 0.58 7.99 0.21
N THR A 121 0.23 7.77 -1.06
CA THR A 121 1.22 7.38 -2.08
C THR A 121 2.18 8.52 -2.40
N LEU A 122 1.68 9.76 -2.49
CA LEU A 122 2.50 10.96 -2.69
C LEU A 122 3.45 11.21 -1.50
N TYR A 123 2.94 11.08 -0.28
CA TYR A 123 3.75 11.15 0.95
C TYR A 123 4.86 10.11 0.95
N MET A 124 4.55 8.85 0.67
CA MET A 124 5.55 7.78 0.63
C MET A 124 6.59 8.02 -0.46
N MET A 125 6.17 8.50 -1.63
CA MET A 125 7.06 8.86 -2.73
C MET A 125 8.04 9.98 -2.32
N ALA A 126 7.52 11.06 -1.72
CA ALA A 126 8.36 12.15 -1.21
C ALA A 126 9.38 11.63 -0.19
N ASN A 127 8.93 10.83 0.78
CA ASN A 127 9.81 10.25 1.80
C ASN A 127 10.91 9.34 1.20
N VAL A 128 10.60 8.49 0.21
CA VAL A 128 11.60 7.65 -0.47
C VAL A 128 12.62 8.49 -1.24
N LEU A 129 12.17 9.56 -1.90
CA LEU A 129 13.06 10.46 -2.64
C LEU A 129 13.98 11.25 -1.71
N TYR A 130 13.48 11.74 -0.57
CA TYR A 130 14.32 12.36 0.46
C TYR A 130 15.38 11.39 0.99
N GLN A 131 14.98 10.15 1.32
CA GLN A 131 15.92 9.10 1.77
C GLN A 131 16.93 8.71 0.69
N SER A 132 16.59 8.91 -0.58
CA SER A 132 17.49 8.69 -1.73
C SER A 132 18.30 9.93 -2.11
N SER A 133 18.29 10.99 -1.29
CA SER A 133 18.96 12.29 -1.53
C SER A 133 18.52 13.01 -2.82
N LYS A 134 17.35 12.71 -3.36
CA LYS A 134 16.76 13.35 -4.55
C LYS A 134 15.87 14.54 -4.14
N LEU A 135 16.47 15.56 -3.53
CA LEU A 135 15.76 16.64 -2.83
C LEU A 135 14.77 17.42 -3.72
N ASP A 136 15.18 17.83 -4.92
CA ASP A 136 14.31 18.62 -5.82
C ASP A 136 13.04 17.86 -6.23
N GLU A 137 13.19 16.57 -6.56
CA GLU A 137 12.05 15.72 -6.87
C GLU A 137 11.20 15.46 -5.62
N ALA A 138 11.82 15.24 -4.47
CA ALA A 138 11.12 15.01 -3.21
C ALA A 138 10.23 16.20 -2.86
N HIS A 139 10.75 17.43 -2.98
CA HIS A 139 10.01 18.67 -2.75
C HIS A 139 8.76 18.75 -3.64
N LEU A 140 8.88 18.42 -4.93
CA LEU A 140 7.74 18.41 -5.86
C LEU A 140 6.63 17.44 -5.42
N PHE A 141 6.98 16.25 -4.91
CA PHE A 141 6.00 15.30 -4.40
C PHE A 141 5.44 15.70 -3.04
N TYR A 142 6.26 16.32 -2.17
CA TYR A 142 5.84 16.91 -0.91
C TYR A 142 4.79 18.00 -1.13
N GLU A 143 5.03 18.96 -2.03
CA GLU A 143 4.08 20.04 -2.34
C GLU A 143 2.75 19.48 -2.87
N LYS A 144 2.80 18.47 -3.75
CA LYS A 144 1.60 17.78 -4.26
C LYS A 144 0.83 17.11 -3.12
N ALA A 145 1.52 16.38 -2.25
CA ALA A 145 0.92 15.72 -1.11
C ALA A 145 0.28 16.72 -0.13
N LEU A 146 0.99 17.80 0.19
CA LEU A 146 0.54 18.84 1.12
C LEU A 146 -0.69 19.59 0.57
N LYS A 147 -0.64 20.00 -0.69
CA LYS A 147 -1.77 20.66 -1.37
C LYS A 147 -3.02 19.78 -1.32
N LEU A 148 -2.88 18.49 -1.59
CA LEU A 148 -4.00 17.56 -1.57
C LEU A 148 -4.49 17.28 -0.15
N ALA A 149 -3.59 17.11 0.81
CA ALA A 149 -3.94 16.92 2.22
C ALA A 149 -4.70 18.13 2.79
N LEU A 150 -4.29 19.35 2.44
CA LEU A 150 -5.00 20.59 2.80
C LEU A 150 -6.39 20.64 2.15
N HIS A 151 -6.49 20.31 0.87
CA HIS A 151 -7.77 20.30 0.16
C HIS A 151 -8.77 19.29 0.72
N CYS A 152 -8.28 18.10 1.11
CA CYS A 152 -9.10 17.03 1.68
C CYS A 152 -9.27 17.11 3.20
N ASN A 153 -8.64 18.09 3.87
CA ASN A 153 -8.63 18.24 5.33
C ASN A 153 -8.08 16.99 6.06
N GLU A 154 -7.04 16.37 5.48
CA GLU A 154 -6.36 15.18 5.99
C GLU A 154 -5.24 15.59 6.97
N GLU A 155 -5.63 15.90 8.20
CA GLU A 155 -4.71 16.40 9.24
C GLU A 155 -3.58 15.44 9.61
N GLU A 156 -3.79 14.13 9.52
CA GLU A 156 -2.72 13.15 9.73
C GLU A 156 -1.58 13.35 8.73
N TYR A 157 -1.88 13.41 7.43
CA TYR A 157 -0.85 13.58 6.42
C TYR A 157 -0.20 14.96 6.48
N LYS A 158 -0.93 16.00 6.89
CA LYS A 158 -0.32 17.30 7.17
C LYS A 158 0.76 17.19 8.25
N ALA A 159 0.46 16.55 9.38
CA ALA A 159 1.44 16.35 10.46
C ALA A 159 2.67 15.53 9.99
N LYS A 160 2.43 14.45 9.25
CA LYS A 160 3.51 13.60 8.70
C LYS A 160 4.38 14.35 7.69
N LEU A 161 3.76 15.16 6.83
CA LEU A 161 4.43 15.98 5.83
C LEU A 161 5.28 17.09 6.48
N THR A 162 4.74 17.78 7.49
CA THR A 162 5.48 18.78 8.26
C THR A 162 6.76 18.20 8.86
N ILE A 163 6.67 17.01 9.47
CA ILE A 163 7.84 16.37 10.07
C ILE A 163 8.91 16.02 9.02
N ILE A 164 8.54 15.39 7.90
CA ILE A 164 9.54 15.05 6.88
C ILE A 164 10.16 16.31 6.26
N TYR A 165 9.39 17.38 6.03
CA TYR A 165 9.92 18.65 5.53
C TYR A 165 10.94 19.25 6.50
N SER A 166 10.65 19.21 7.81
CA SER A 166 11.59 19.72 8.82
C SER A 166 12.88 18.93 8.93
N ILE A 167 12.86 17.62 8.64
CA ILE A 167 14.06 16.78 8.67
C ILE A 167 14.96 17.06 7.46
N TYR A 168 14.39 17.24 6.27
CA TYR A 168 15.16 17.27 5.01
C TYR A 168 15.36 18.66 4.39
N GLU A 169 14.55 19.65 4.75
CA GLU A 169 14.59 20.98 4.14
C GLU A 169 14.81 22.10 5.16
N GLU A 170 13.81 22.38 6.00
CA GLU A 170 13.86 23.49 6.95
C GLU A 170 13.33 23.09 8.33
N TYR A 171 14.25 22.90 9.26
CA TYR A 171 13.92 22.45 10.61
C TYR A 171 13.13 23.51 11.39
N ASN A 172 11.94 23.14 11.85
CA ASN A 172 11.10 23.97 12.71
C ASN A 172 10.58 23.16 13.91
N GLU A 173 11.27 23.30 15.03
CA GLU A 173 10.99 22.58 16.27
C GLU A 173 9.53 22.71 16.74
N LYS A 174 8.94 23.91 16.63
CA LYS A 174 7.56 24.16 17.10
C LYS A 174 6.53 23.41 16.26
N GLU A 175 6.72 23.39 14.94
CA GLU A 175 5.81 22.68 14.03
C GLU A 175 5.98 21.16 14.14
N VAL A 176 7.21 20.68 14.36
CA VAL A 176 7.49 19.26 14.67
C VAL A 176 6.81 18.85 15.97
N GLU A 177 6.98 19.60 17.08
CA GLU A 177 6.37 19.31 18.37
C GLU A 177 4.84 19.30 18.27
N ARG A 178 4.26 20.27 17.55
CA ARG A 178 2.81 20.33 17.30
C ARG A 178 2.32 19.10 16.51
N SER A 179 3.07 18.68 15.50
CA SER A 179 2.74 17.52 14.67
C SER A 179 2.80 16.23 15.47
N LEU A 180 3.83 16.04 16.31
CA LEU A 180 3.95 14.89 17.20
C LEU A 180 2.82 14.83 18.23
N LYS A 181 2.49 15.96 18.88
CA LYS A 181 1.34 16.06 19.81
C LYS A 181 0.02 15.69 19.13
N TYR A 182 -0.14 16.06 17.85
CA TYR A 182 -1.31 15.66 17.08
C TYR A 182 -1.37 14.13 16.91
N LEU A 183 -0.28 13.50 16.47
CA LEU A 183 -0.21 12.05 16.25
C LEU A 183 -0.45 11.28 17.56
N GLU A 184 0.15 11.73 18.67
CA GLU A 184 -0.06 11.19 20.01
C GLU A 184 -1.54 11.29 20.43
N LYS A 185 -2.16 12.47 20.31
CA LYS A 185 -3.57 12.69 20.63
C LYS A 185 -4.49 11.77 19.83
N LYS A 186 -4.12 11.45 18.58
CA LYS A 186 -4.85 10.53 17.70
C LYS A 186 -4.51 9.06 17.92
N ARG A 187 -3.55 8.76 18.82
CA ARG A 187 -3.07 7.40 19.13
C ARG A 187 -2.48 6.69 17.91
N LEU A 188 -1.87 7.44 17.01
CA LEU A 188 -1.17 6.94 15.83
C LEU A 188 0.25 6.52 16.21
N TRP A 189 0.35 5.49 17.06
CA TRP A 189 1.60 5.12 17.73
C TRP A 189 2.67 4.60 16.77
N SER A 190 2.27 3.91 15.69
CA SER A 190 3.21 3.41 14.70
C SER A 190 3.89 4.57 13.97
N GLU A 191 3.09 5.53 13.49
CA GLU A 191 3.58 6.72 12.81
C GLU A 191 4.38 7.62 13.76
N TYR A 192 3.92 7.78 15.00
CA TYR A 192 4.62 8.53 16.02
C TYR A 192 6.03 7.96 16.24
N ALA A 193 6.13 6.66 16.51
CA ALA A 193 7.42 5.99 16.77
C ALA A 193 8.38 6.14 15.58
N GLU A 194 7.92 5.83 14.36
CA GLU A 194 8.72 5.92 13.14
C GLU A 194 9.22 7.34 12.87
N LEU A 195 8.38 8.35 13.12
CA LEU A 195 8.77 9.73 12.87
C LEU A 195 9.68 10.28 13.97
N THR A 196 9.48 9.88 15.24
CA THR A 196 10.41 10.24 16.32
C THR A 196 11.79 9.61 16.16
N GLU A 197 11.87 8.38 15.64
CA GLU A 197 13.13 7.72 15.29
C GLU A 197 13.90 8.56 14.26
N LYS A 198 13.24 8.94 13.15
CA LYS A 198 13.84 9.79 12.12
C LYS A 198 14.30 11.17 12.64
N ILE A 199 13.51 11.78 13.52
CA ILE A 199 13.90 13.05 14.16
C ILE A 199 15.13 12.84 15.05
N GLY A 200 15.20 11.74 15.79
CA GLY A 200 16.35 11.36 16.60
C GLY A 200 17.62 11.22 15.76
N ASP A 201 17.52 10.46 14.65
CA ASP A 201 18.62 10.30 13.69
C ASP A 201 19.08 11.65 13.13
N PHE A 202 18.14 12.51 12.74
CA PHE A 202 18.43 13.87 12.27
C PHE A 202 19.19 14.71 13.31
N HIS A 203 18.77 14.70 14.58
CA HIS A 203 19.45 15.44 15.65
C HIS A 203 20.85 14.89 15.92
N PHE A 204 21.01 13.57 15.85
CA PHE A 204 22.30 12.92 15.99
C PHE A 204 23.27 13.31 14.87
N GLU A 205 22.80 13.27 13.61
CA GLU A 205 23.61 13.64 12.42
C GLU A 205 23.98 15.13 12.38
N THR A 206 23.06 16.01 12.79
CA THR A 206 23.28 17.46 12.78
C THR A 206 24.01 17.99 14.02
N GLY A 207 24.29 17.12 15.02
CA GLY A 207 24.89 17.52 16.29
C GLY A 207 23.98 18.41 17.17
N ASN A 208 22.69 18.50 16.81
CA ASN A 208 21.69 19.30 17.51
C ASN A 208 20.99 18.44 18.57
N LEU A 209 21.76 17.84 19.49
CA LEU A 209 21.17 17.08 20.59
C LEU A 209 20.49 18.05 21.57
N PRO A 210 19.23 17.82 21.97
CA PRO A 210 18.63 18.58 23.05
C PRO A 210 19.50 18.38 24.29
N LYS A 211 19.93 19.48 24.92
CA LYS A 211 20.55 19.42 26.25
C LYS A 211 19.47 18.88 27.18
N GLU A 212 19.51 17.58 27.47
CA GLU A 212 18.57 16.96 28.39
C GLU A 212 18.57 17.74 29.71
N GLY A 213 17.41 18.28 30.04
CA GLY A 213 17.12 18.85 31.34
C GLY A 213 17.09 17.74 32.36
N ILE A 214 18.26 17.41 32.92
CA ILE A 214 18.36 16.79 34.22
C ILE A 214 18.04 17.89 35.23
N SER A 215 16.78 17.95 35.67
CA SER A 215 16.37 18.63 36.90
C SER A 215 15.23 17.89 37.56
#